data_AF-A0A9P1CPQ9-F1
#
_entry.id   AF-A0A9P1CPQ9-F1
#
_cell.length_a   1.000
_cell.length_b   1.000
_cell.length_c   1.000
_cell.angle_alpha   90.00
_cell.angle_beta   90.00
_cell.angle_gamma   90.00
#
_symmetry.space_group_name_H-M   'P 1'
#
loop_
_entity.id
_entity.type
_entity.pdbx_description
1 polymer ?
#
loop_
_entity_poly.entity_id
_entity_poly.type
_entity_poly.pdbx_seq_one_letter_code
_entity_poly.pdbx_strand_id
1 'polypeptide(L)'
;MAIVDNQLGDTQLYPDQLGAGECTPRKKEAVDQDAVAETVEVKDSQDGLPPAEAAAEGGGEEQPDQEAEKPAEEVQPAEEAAPSAPSAASGLAGQEPMPVEQFDWSTLKKLPANYCGSCRMPVEADPTKRVTKKGHATLSCKMCHNVTTMLYKRTNMQTVGFKDIPPAQAADFFQKAGQLSEKYGKLEWSHLKGLLQDKLVEQEVHRQTVAVRGKFLPLSVWEQKGFDTDRIKQNAEKQRSDIFDWVYRVPILEISHEKVTEEVRQRLLQAERKVGKRKVSQQMEDEDVVDLEVDTKDWDSISSDDGAGGSKSKPRKACAPKAKSKTKKVPQEKKDEAKKANAVVLGNARKAIRLLDPVAKEAKKACKDVNCTDELKAETEGLLKVLKEATQITKKHSQATSEGKILEDISLTVQQVKELAAMVKGKASAVVDLAKILSNMGDGAVQKLAEAAARRANASDVE
;
A
#
# COMPACT_ATOMS: atom_id res chain seq x y z
N MET A 1 -6.60 53.76 -51.50
CA MET A 1 -7.38 53.73 -52.75
C MET A 1 -7.87 52.30 -52.97
N ALA A 2 -9.20 52.12 -53.14
CA ALA A 2 -10.00 50.89 -53.37
C ALA A 2 -9.93 49.83 -52.24
N ILE A 3 -10.96 49.42 -51.49
CA ILE A 3 -12.42 49.16 -51.65
C ILE A 3 -12.76 48.03 -52.64
N VAL A 4 -13.46 47.01 -52.11
CA VAL A 4 -14.53 46.11 -52.64
C VAL A 4 -14.26 44.69 -52.07
N ASP A 5 -14.92 44.22 -51.00
CA ASP A 5 -16.31 43.74 -50.78
C ASP A 5 -16.62 42.27 -51.15
N ASN A 6 -17.15 41.56 -50.14
CA ASN A 6 -18.25 40.58 -50.12
C ASN A 6 -18.14 39.14 -50.71
N GLN A 7 -18.41 38.14 -49.85
CA GLN A 7 -19.62 37.27 -49.81
C GLN A 7 -19.37 36.14 -48.78
N LEU A 8 -19.98 36.10 -47.58
CA LEU A 8 -21.33 35.67 -47.19
C LEU A 8 -21.80 34.33 -47.79
N GLY A 9 -22.03 33.36 -46.88
CA GLY A 9 -22.65 32.06 -47.13
C GLY A 9 -23.19 31.48 -45.82
N ASP A 10 -24.39 31.93 -45.46
CA ASP A 10 -25.30 31.40 -44.44
C ASP A 10 -25.90 30.04 -44.85
N THR A 11 -26.66 29.45 -43.92
CA THR A 11 -27.52 28.23 -43.96
C THR A 11 -26.84 26.93 -43.49
N GLN A 12 -27.39 26.12 -42.57
CA GLN A 12 -28.76 26.03 -42.07
C GLN A 12 -28.83 25.38 -40.68
N LEU A 13 -29.70 25.95 -39.84
CA LEU A 13 -30.29 25.37 -38.64
C LEU A 13 -31.17 24.16 -38.98
N TYR A 14 -31.15 23.11 -38.14
CA TYR A 14 -32.35 22.34 -37.85
C TYR A 14 -32.36 21.83 -36.38
N PRO A 15 -33.48 21.95 -35.66
CA PRO A 15 -33.60 21.61 -34.24
C PRO A 15 -34.34 20.28 -33.98
N ASP A 16 -34.32 19.89 -32.70
CA ASP A 16 -35.24 19.02 -31.95
C ASP A 16 -35.40 17.54 -32.33
N GLN A 17 -35.05 16.68 -31.37
CA GLN A 17 -36.08 15.81 -30.76
C GLN A 17 -35.67 15.27 -29.38
N LEU A 18 -36.54 15.59 -28.42
CA LEU A 18 -36.62 15.07 -27.06
C LEU A 18 -37.06 13.60 -27.08
N GLY A 19 -36.40 12.77 -26.27
CA GLY A 19 -36.82 11.40 -25.98
C GLY A 19 -36.62 11.11 -24.51
N ALA A 20 -37.67 11.35 -23.72
CA ALA A 20 -37.77 10.99 -22.32
C ALA A 20 -37.78 9.46 -22.17
N GLY A 21 -36.99 8.96 -21.22
CA GLY A 21 -36.95 7.55 -20.83
C GLY A 21 -36.79 7.46 -19.31
N GLU A 22 -37.85 7.79 -18.60
CA GLU A 22 -37.99 7.50 -17.18
C GLU A 22 -38.02 5.98 -16.97
N CYS A 23 -37.13 5.47 -16.12
CA CYS A 23 -37.17 4.08 -15.69
C CYS A 23 -36.87 4.00 -14.19
N THR A 24 -37.94 4.03 -13.38
CA THR A 24 -37.93 3.56 -11.98
C THR A 24 -39.18 2.65 -11.78
N PRO A 25 -39.36 1.98 -10.64
CA PRO A 25 -39.07 0.55 -10.52
C PRO A 25 -40.36 -0.28 -10.36
N ARG A 26 -40.30 -1.56 -10.73
CA ARG A 26 -41.44 -2.48 -10.60
C ARG A 26 -41.52 -3.06 -9.19
N LYS A 27 -42.54 -2.60 -8.46
CA LYS A 27 -43.08 -3.12 -7.20
C LYS A 27 -43.63 -4.54 -7.39
N LYS A 28 -43.33 -5.46 -6.47
CA LYS A 28 -44.16 -6.63 -6.13
C LYS A 28 -44.29 -6.68 -4.61
N GLU A 29 -45.52 -6.46 -4.14
CA GLU A 29 -46.06 -6.91 -2.84
C GLU A 29 -46.28 -8.45 -2.93
N ALA A 30 -46.37 -9.27 -1.88
CA ALA A 30 -46.92 -9.06 -0.55
C ALA A 30 -46.54 -10.23 0.43
N VAL A 31 -46.80 -9.99 1.74
CA VAL A 31 -47.07 -10.92 2.87
C VAL A 31 -45.84 -11.68 3.44
N ASP A 32 -45.46 -11.66 4.73
CA ASP A 32 -46.22 -11.73 5.99
C ASP A 32 -45.64 -10.82 7.10
N GLN A 33 -46.52 -10.33 7.96
CA GLN A 33 -46.22 -9.62 9.21
C GLN A 33 -46.31 -10.62 10.37
N ASP A 34 -45.35 -10.60 11.29
CA ASP A 34 -45.63 -10.92 12.68
C ASP A 34 -44.83 -9.98 13.59
N ALA A 35 -45.57 -9.36 14.50
CA ALA A 35 -45.15 -8.26 15.35
C ALA A 35 -44.83 -8.79 16.75
N VAL A 36 -43.69 -8.39 17.31
CA VAL A 36 -43.56 -8.28 18.77
C VAL A 36 -42.77 -7.00 19.06
N ALA A 37 -43.50 -6.02 19.57
CA ALA A 37 -42.96 -4.78 20.09
C ALA A 37 -42.45 -5.03 21.52
N GLU A 38 -41.20 -4.69 21.80
CA GLU A 38 -40.71 -4.49 23.16
C GLU A 38 -40.11 -3.09 23.24
N THR A 39 -40.91 -2.18 23.77
CA THR A 39 -40.53 -0.84 24.22
C THR A 39 -39.73 -0.97 25.51
N VAL A 40 -38.47 -0.54 25.51
CA VAL A 40 -37.72 -0.32 26.75
C VAL A 40 -37.51 1.18 26.94
N GLU A 41 -38.17 1.68 28.00
CA GLU A 41 -38.04 3.01 28.57
C GLU A 41 -36.59 3.32 28.94
N VAL A 42 -36.06 4.44 28.43
CA VAL A 42 -34.82 5.04 28.95
C VAL A 42 -35.25 6.05 30.01
N LYS A 43 -35.02 5.69 31.28
CA LYS A 43 -35.18 6.58 32.43
C LYS A 43 -34.07 7.63 32.44
N ASP A 44 -34.49 8.89 32.42
CA ASP A 44 -33.79 10.07 32.90
C ASP A 44 -33.33 9.86 34.36
N SER A 45 -32.03 9.90 34.60
CA SER A 45 -31.45 10.12 35.93
C SER A 45 -30.66 11.43 35.89
N GLN A 46 -31.31 12.49 36.37
CA GLN A 46 -30.68 13.70 36.86
C GLN A 46 -30.08 13.37 38.23
N ASP A 47 -28.76 13.45 38.36
CA ASP A 47 -28.10 13.54 39.66
C ASP A 47 -27.29 14.83 39.70
N GLY A 48 -27.68 15.67 40.66
CA GLY A 48 -27.13 17.00 40.90
C GLY A 48 -25.76 16.96 41.57
N LEU A 49 -24.90 17.88 41.14
CA LEU A 49 -23.68 18.27 41.82
C LEU A 49 -23.92 19.64 42.50
N PRO A 50 -23.66 19.80 43.81
CA PRO A 50 -23.70 21.10 44.46
C PRO A 50 -22.43 21.94 44.18
N PRO A 51 -22.51 23.27 44.33
CA PRO A 51 -21.46 24.20 43.94
C PRO A 51 -20.35 24.30 45.00
N ALA A 52 -19.11 24.49 44.55
CA ALA A 52 -18.00 24.94 45.39
C ALA A 52 -17.77 26.44 45.14
N GLU A 53 -17.98 27.23 46.20
CA GLU A 53 -17.73 28.67 46.26
C GLU A 53 -16.24 29.00 46.48
N ALA A 54 -15.95 30.24 46.10
CA ALA A 54 -14.69 30.98 46.10
C ALA A 54 -13.88 31.05 47.41
N ALA A 55 -12.56 31.10 47.27
CA ALA A 55 -11.61 31.97 48.00
C ALA A 55 -10.30 32.00 47.16
N ALA A 56 -9.91 33.08 46.48
CA ALA A 56 -9.39 34.38 46.94
C ALA A 56 -7.89 34.37 47.35
N GLU A 57 -7.12 35.18 46.61
CA GLU A 57 -5.90 35.93 46.96
C GLU A 57 -4.48 35.37 46.71
N GLY A 58 -3.65 36.27 46.15
CA GLY A 58 -2.18 36.25 46.05
C GLY A 58 -1.67 35.99 44.62
N GLY A 59 -1.18 36.95 43.81
CA GLY A 59 -0.47 38.18 44.13
C GLY A 59 1.05 37.91 44.07
N GLY A 60 1.68 38.16 42.92
CA GLY A 60 3.13 37.96 42.73
C GLY A 60 3.59 38.37 41.33
N GLU A 61 3.90 39.65 41.19
CA GLU A 61 4.70 40.23 40.10
C GLU A 61 6.09 39.59 40.03
N GLU A 62 6.56 39.21 38.85
CA GLU A 62 7.94 39.49 38.46
C GLU A 62 8.06 39.56 36.93
N GLN A 63 8.60 40.70 36.49
CA GLN A 63 8.84 41.06 35.10
C GLN A 63 10.20 40.50 34.62
N PRO A 64 10.49 40.59 33.30
CA PRO A 64 11.45 39.74 32.60
C PRO A 64 12.85 40.35 32.49
N ASP A 65 13.87 39.50 32.54
CA ASP A 65 15.19 39.85 32.04
C ASP A 65 15.23 39.72 30.51
N GLN A 66 15.31 40.89 29.88
CA GLN A 66 15.77 41.08 28.51
C GLN A 66 17.30 41.18 28.54
N GLU A 67 18.00 40.32 27.80
CA GLU A 67 19.40 40.59 27.44
C GLU A 67 19.47 40.79 25.92
N ALA A 68 19.93 41.99 25.57
CA ALA A 68 20.01 42.52 24.22
C ALA A 68 21.37 42.22 23.56
N GLU A 69 21.30 42.05 22.24
CA GLU A 69 22.27 42.45 21.22
C GLU A 69 23.76 42.09 21.38
N LYS A 70 24.30 41.39 20.37
CA LYS A 70 25.13 42.05 19.35
C LYS A 70 25.36 41.21 18.08
N PRO A 71 25.29 41.83 16.89
CA PRO A 71 25.64 41.24 15.60
C PRO A 71 27.03 41.68 15.12
N ALA A 72 27.76 40.78 14.48
CA ALA A 72 28.88 40.98 13.55
C ALA A 72 29.27 39.56 13.06
N GLU A 73 29.70 39.26 11.85
CA GLU A 73 30.45 40.05 10.89
C GLU A 73 30.36 39.38 9.51
N GLU A 74 30.23 40.22 8.49
CA GLU A 74 30.29 39.94 7.06
C GLU A 74 31.76 39.81 6.64
N VAL A 75 32.18 38.67 6.06
CA VAL A 75 33.46 38.58 5.33
C VAL A 75 33.35 37.64 4.13
N GLN A 76 33.27 38.23 2.94
CA GLN A 76 33.95 37.80 1.71
C GLN A 76 34.67 39.07 1.16
N PRO A 77 35.59 39.03 0.18
CA PRO A 77 36.16 37.89 -0.57
C PRO A 77 37.71 37.90 -0.58
N ALA A 78 38.34 36.83 -1.09
CA ALA A 78 39.70 36.90 -1.59
C ALA A 78 39.84 36.09 -2.89
N GLU A 79 40.30 36.82 -3.89
CA GLU A 79 40.59 36.46 -5.28
C GLU A 79 42.02 35.85 -5.39
N GLU A 80 42.36 35.36 -6.58
CA GLU A 80 43.67 34.82 -7.05
C GLU A 80 44.05 33.39 -6.61
N ALA A 81 44.55 32.49 -7.45
CA ALA A 81 45.02 32.55 -8.83
C ALA A 81 44.96 31.16 -9.50
N ALA A 82 44.85 31.13 -10.83
CA ALA A 82 45.25 29.99 -11.66
C ALA A 82 46.78 29.79 -11.59
N PRO A 83 47.32 28.58 -11.84
CA PRO A 83 47.76 28.33 -13.21
C PRO A 83 47.70 26.85 -13.70
N SER A 84 47.58 26.74 -15.03
CA SER A 84 48.21 25.76 -15.95
C SER A 84 47.84 24.27 -15.89
N ALA A 85 47.29 23.81 -17.03
CA ALA A 85 47.19 22.42 -17.48
C ALA A 85 48.58 21.76 -17.66
N PRO A 86 48.65 20.41 -17.66
CA PRO A 86 48.67 19.73 -18.96
C PRO A 86 47.83 18.43 -19.04
N SER A 87 47.25 18.26 -20.23
CA SER A 87 47.16 17.05 -21.08
C SER A 87 46.71 15.68 -20.55
N ALA A 88 45.55 15.30 -21.09
CA ALA A 88 45.27 14.04 -21.80
C ALA A 88 45.18 12.70 -21.03
N ALA A 89 43.94 12.17 -21.09
CA ALA A 89 43.59 10.77 -21.31
C ALA A 89 43.79 9.79 -20.14
N SER A 90 42.79 9.71 -19.27
CA SER A 90 42.06 8.46 -18.97
C SER A 90 41.11 8.68 -17.80
N GLY A 91 39.83 8.34 -17.98
CA GLY A 91 38.89 8.22 -16.86
C GLY A 91 37.51 8.82 -17.13
N LEU A 92 36.66 8.09 -17.85
CA LEU A 92 35.21 8.23 -17.72
C LEU A 92 34.59 6.84 -17.55
N ALA A 93 34.87 6.26 -16.39
CA ALA A 93 34.10 5.15 -15.82
C ALA A 93 33.79 5.55 -14.38
N GLY A 94 32.63 6.19 -14.16
CA GLY A 94 32.17 6.51 -12.80
C GLY A 94 31.42 7.83 -12.60
N GLN A 95 30.86 8.47 -13.63
CA GLN A 95 29.90 9.55 -13.38
C GLN A 95 28.49 8.98 -13.33
N GLU A 96 27.83 9.14 -12.18
CA GLU A 96 26.40 8.91 -12.04
C GLU A 96 25.65 9.80 -13.06
N PRO A 97 24.66 9.27 -13.78
CA PRO A 97 23.95 10.05 -14.78
C PRO A 97 23.16 11.16 -14.08
N MET A 98 23.55 12.42 -14.34
CA MET A 98 22.88 13.60 -13.77
C MET A 98 21.55 13.91 -14.48
N PRO A 99 20.57 14.53 -13.79
CA PRO A 99 19.31 14.97 -14.39
C PRO A 99 19.51 16.16 -15.36
N VAL A 100 18.63 16.25 -16.36
CA VAL A 100 18.70 17.21 -17.49
C VAL A 100 18.74 18.67 -17.04
N GLU A 101 18.13 18.98 -15.90
CA GLU A 101 18.03 20.33 -15.34
C GLU A 101 19.39 20.88 -14.86
N GLN A 102 20.41 20.03 -14.74
CA GLN A 102 21.76 20.41 -14.32
C GLN A 102 22.74 20.58 -15.47
N PHE A 103 22.31 20.40 -16.73
CA PHE A 103 23.19 20.55 -17.89
C PHE A 103 23.14 21.97 -18.45
N ASP A 104 24.32 22.53 -18.72
CA ASP A 104 24.46 23.76 -19.49
C ASP A 104 23.91 23.58 -20.91
N TRP A 105 23.31 24.64 -21.47
CA TRP A 105 22.77 24.68 -22.83
C TRP A 105 23.79 24.24 -23.91
N SER A 106 25.08 24.52 -23.67
CA SER A 106 26.21 24.16 -24.54
C SER A 106 26.47 22.64 -24.55
N THR A 107 26.17 21.95 -23.46
CA THR A 107 26.35 20.51 -23.29
C THR A 107 25.15 19.74 -23.82
N LEU A 108 23.94 20.29 -23.65
CA LEU A 108 22.70 19.75 -24.22
C LEU A 108 22.72 19.67 -25.75
N LYS A 109 23.38 20.62 -26.44
CA LYS A 109 23.52 20.62 -27.90
C LYS A 109 24.45 19.53 -28.45
N LYS A 110 25.32 18.96 -27.62
CA LYS A 110 26.36 18.00 -28.05
C LYS A 110 25.97 16.54 -27.82
N LEU A 111 24.92 16.27 -27.05
CA LEU A 111 24.44 14.92 -26.76
C LEU A 111 23.42 14.47 -27.83
N PRO A 112 23.44 13.20 -28.28
CA PRO A 112 22.36 12.65 -29.10
C PRO A 112 21.09 12.57 -28.24
N ALA A 113 20.28 13.63 -28.27
CA ALA A 113 19.26 13.95 -27.26
C ALA A 113 17.99 13.09 -27.36
N ASN A 114 18.11 11.80 -27.08
CA ASN A 114 17.00 10.88 -26.90
C ASN A 114 16.72 10.74 -25.40
N TYR A 115 15.72 11.45 -24.88
CA TYR A 115 15.33 11.37 -23.47
C TYR A 115 14.19 10.40 -23.25
N CYS A 116 14.20 9.72 -22.11
CA CYS A 116 13.06 8.92 -21.68
C CYS A 116 11.90 9.83 -21.26
N GLY A 117 10.72 9.67 -21.84
CA GLY A 117 9.53 10.45 -21.48
C GLY A 117 9.04 10.23 -20.03
N SER A 118 9.40 9.11 -19.41
CA SER A 118 9.02 8.79 -18.02
C SER A 118 10.01 9.35 -16.99
N CYS A 119 11.26 8.88 -16.94
CA CYS A 119 12.25 9.35 -15.95
C CYS A 119 13.03 10.61 -16.37
N ARG A 120 12.87 11.09 -17.61
CA ARG A 120 13.62 12.22 -18.19
C ARG A 120 15.15 12.03 -18.25
N MET A 121 15.65 10.82 -18.01
CA MET A 121 17.08 10.51 -18.14
C MET A 121 17.49 10.35 -19.61
N PRO A 122 18.75 10.68 -19.95
CA PRO A 122 19.29 10.41 -21.28
C PRO A 122 19.28 8.90 -21.55
N VAL A 123 18.85 8.53 -22.75
CA VAL A 123 18.80 7.15 -23.22
C VAL A 123 19.72 7.01 -24.42
N GLU A 124 20.63 6.03 -24.36
CA GLU A 124 21.49 5.70 -25.48
C GLU A 124 20.64 5.33 -26.72
N ALA A 125 21.11 5.73 -27.89
CA ALA A 125 20.39 5.54 -29.16
C ALA A 125 20.28 4.07 -29.59
N ASP A 126 20.89 3.13 -28.86
CA ASP A 126 20.87 1.72 -29.19
C ASP A 126 19.46 1.11 -29.08
N PRO A 127 18.95 0.44 -30.14
CA PRO A 127 17.61 -0.16 -30.15
C PRO A 127 17.42 -1.26 -29.10
N THR A 128 18.49 -1.84 -28.57
CA THR A 128 18.45 -2.89 -27.54
C THR A 128 18.21 -2.34 -26.12
N LYS A 129 18.52 -1.06 -25.90
CA LYS A 129 18.42 -0.37 -24.60
C LYS A 129 17.20 0.55 -24.51
N ARG A 130 16.56 0.85 -25.65
CA ARG A 130 15.35 1.68 -25.75
C ARG A 130 14.12 0.85 -26.13
N VAL A 131 12.97 1.25 -25.64
CA VAL A 131 11.67 0.71 -26.06
C VAL A 131 10.87 1.85 -26.69
N THR A 132 10.63 1.75 -27.99
CA THR A 132 9.72 2.63 -28.73
C THR A 132 8.35 1.98 -28.77
N LYS A 133 7.33 2.65 -28.24
CA LYS A 133 5.95 2.20 -28.40
C LYS A 133 5.50 2.54 -29.82
N LYS A 134 5.01 1.56 -30.57
CA LYS A 134 4.56 1.74 -31.97
C LYS A 134 3.54 2.89 -32.04
N GLY A 135 3.87 3.96 -32.77
CA GLY A 135 3.01 5.13 -32.95
C GLY A 135 3.17 6.28 -31.94
N HIS A 136 4.06 6.19 -30.93
CA HIS A 136 4.35 7.31 -30.03
C HIS A 136 5.75 7.89 -30.27
N ALA A 137 5.82 9.22 -30.38
CA ALA A 137 7.09 9.95 -30.50
C ALA A 137 7.94 9.93 -29.22
N THR A 138 7.38 9.51 -28.09
CA THR A 138 8.05 9.49 -26.79
C THR A 138 8.83 8.20 -26.59
N LEU A 139 10.14 8.32 -26.36
CA LEU A 139 11.02 7.20 -26.05
C LEU A 139 10.86 6.78 -24.58
N SER A 140 10.93 5.48 -24.30
CA SER A 140 10.98 4.95 -22.93
C SER A 140 12.22 4.09 -22.74
N CYS A 141 12.97 4.32 -21.66
CA CYS A 141 14.09 3.45 -21.33
C CYS A 141 13.57 2.08 -20.85
N LYS A 142 14.38 1.03 -21.01
CA LYS A 142 14.03 -0.34 -20.59
C LYS A 142 13.63 -0.41 -19.11
N MET A 143 14.28 0.37 -18.25
CA MET A 143 13.96 0.45 -16.83
C MET A 143 12.53 0.95 -16.58
N CYS A 144 12.19 2.12 -17.15
CA CYS A 144 10.85 2.69 -17.04
C CYS A 144 9.81 1.75 -17.62
N HIS A 145 10.09 1.15 -18.78
CA HIS A 145 9.20 0.16 -19.38
C HIS A 145 8.94 -1.05 -18.46
N ASN A 146 9.98 -1.59 -17.82
CA ASN A 146 9.86 -2.69 -16.87
C ASN A 146 9.04 -2.30 -15.64
N VAL A 147 9.32 -1.12 -15.05
CA VAL A 147 8.56 -0.56 -13.92
C VAL A 147 7.09 -0.42 -14.29
N THR A 148 6.80 0.23 -15.40
CA THR A 148 5.44 0.42 -15.92
C THR A 148 4.75 -0.93 -16.12
N THR A 149 5.42 -1.88 -16.76
CA THR A 149 4.87 -3.23 -16.97
C THR A 149 4.58 -3.95 -15.65
N MET A 150 5.45 -3.83 -14.63
CA MET A 150 5.19 -4.39 -13.31
C MET A 150 3.99 -3.73 -12.63
N LEU A 151 3.88 -2.40 -12.70
CA LEU A 151 2.74 -1.66 -12.14
C LEU A 151 1.42 -2.11 -12.78
N TYR A 152 1.32 -2.13 -14.11
CA TYR A 152 0.09 -2.56 -14.79
C TYR A 152 -0.26 -4.03 -14.53
N LYS A 153 0.74 -4.91 -14.39
CA LYS A 153 0.51 -6.34 -14.11
C LYS A 153 0.06 -6.64 -12.68
N ARG A 154 0.39 -5.78 -11.71
CA ARG A 154 0.12 -6.04 -10.29
C ARG A 154 -0.87 -5.08 -9.65
N THR A 155 -1.09 -3.91 -10.25
CA THR A 155 -1.91 -2.87 -9.64
C THR A 155 -2.76 -2.19 -10.69
N ASN A 156 -4.04 -1.97 -10.35
CA ASN A 156 -4.91 -1.21 -11.21
C ASN A 156 -4.61 0.29 -11.06
N MET A 157 -3.92 0.85 -12.07
CA MET A 157 -3.45 2.24 -12.10
C MET A 157 -4.56 3.29 -11.96
N GLN A 158 -5.80 2.98 -12.38
CA GLN A 158 -6.93 3.91 -12.22
C GLN A 158 -7.37 4.01 -10.76
N THR A 159 -7.41 2.89 -10.04
CA THR A 159 -7.90 2.86 -8.66
C THR A 159 -6.91 3.43 -7.65
N VAL A 160 -5.63 3.51 -8.00
CA VAL A 160 -4.58 4.03 -7.11
C VAL A 160 -4.35 5.53 -7.26
N GLY A 161 -4.96 6.19 -8.25
CA GLY A 161 -4.76 7.64 -8.48
C GLY A 161 -3.39 8.01 -9.05
N PHE A 162 -2.61 7.05 -9.57
CA PHE A 162 -1.26 7.34 -10.10
C PHE A 162 -1.29 8.29 -11.31
N LYS A 163 -2.40 8.33 -12.05
CA LYS A 163 -2.60 9.27 -13.15
C LYS A 163 -2.74 10.73 -12.70
N ASP A 164 -3.11 10.94 -11.44
CA ASP A 164 -3.31 12.27 -10.86
C ASP A 164 -1.99 12.86 -10.34
N ILE A 165 -0.90 12.08 -10.37
CA ILE A 165 0.44 12.52 -9.96
C ILE A 165 1.01 13.46 -11.05
N PRO A 166 1.51 14.65 -10.68
CA PRO A 166 2.17 15.55 -11.62
C PRO A 166 3.33 14.88 -12.37
N PRO A 167 3.59 15.23 -13.65
CA PRO A 167 4.60 14.55 -14.46
C PRO A 167 6.02 14.67 -13.90
N ALA A 168 6.33 15.75 -13.16
CA ALA A 168 7.61 15.90 -12.48
C ALA A 168 7.78 14.89 -11.34
N GLN A 169 6.77 14.75 -10.47
CA GLN A 169 6.79 13.78 -9.38
C GLN A 169 6.77 12.33 -9.88
N ALA A 170 6.09 12.08 -11.00
CA ALA A 170 6.14 10.80 -11.67
C ALA A 170 7.55 10.49 -12.18
N ALA A 171 8.27 11.47 -12.74
CA ALA A 171 9.66 11.30 -13.16
C ALA A 171 10.56 10.94 -11.98
N ASP A 172 10.45 11.62 -10.84
CA ASP A 172 11.18 11.30 -9.61
C ASP A 172 10.91 9.87 -9.14
N PHE A 173 9.66 9.40 -9.22
CA PHE A 173 9.31 8.02 -8.89
C PHE A 173 10.07 7.03 -9.78
N PHE A 174 10.12 7.25 -11.09
CA PHE A 174 10.85 6.37 -12.00
C PHE A 174 12.37 6.45 -11.81
N GLN A 175 12.92 7.61 -11.46
CA GLN A 175 14.34 7.76 -11.13
C GLN A 175 14.70 7.01 -9.85
N LYS A 176 13.93 7.18 -8.77
CA LYS A 176 14.10 6.41 -7.51
C LYS A 176 13.95 4.90 -7.74
N ALA A 177 13.01 4.48 -8.59
CA ALA A 177 12.88 3.07 -8.96
C ALA A 177 14.12 2.54 -9.71
N GLY A 178 14.73 3.36 -10.58
CA GLY A 178 16.00 3.07 -11.24
C GLY A 178 17.15 2.89 -10.24
N GLN A 179 17.31 3.82 -9.30
CA GLN A 179 18.32 3.75 -8.24
C GLN A 179 18.17 2.49 -7.37
N LEU A 180 16.93 2.09 -7.03
CA LEU A 180 16.70 0.83 -6.32
C LEU A 180 17.07 -0.39 -7.18
N SER A 181 16.80 -0.35 -8.49
CA SER A 181 17.22 -1.44 -9.36
C SER A 181 18.74 -1.56 -9.47
N GLU A 182 19.48 -0.45 -9.41
CA GLU A 182 20.94 -0.46 -9.41
C GLU A 182 21.49 -0.97 -8.08
N LYS A 183 20.95 -0.49 -6.96
CA LYS A 183 21.39 -0.89 -5.61
C LYS A 183 21.18 -2.37 -5.30
N TYR A 184 20.05 -2.94 -5.73
CA TYR A 184 19.69 -4.33 -5.45
C TYR A 184 19.91 -5.27 -6.65
N GLY A 185 20.36 -4.75 -7.79
CA GLY A 185 20.57 -5.47 -9.06
C GLY A 185 19.28 -5.90 -9.76
N LYS A 186 18.25 -6.32 -9.01
CA LYS A 186 16.94 -6.72 -9.53
C LYS A 186 15.82 -5.93 -8.86
N LEU A 187 14.97 -5.32 -9.68
CA LEU A 187 13.77 -4.64 -9.20
C LEU A 187 12.73 -5.66 -8.71
N GLU A 188 12.53 -5.72 -7.40
CA GLU A 188 11.47 -6.50 -6.78
C GLU A 188 10.19 -5.68 -6.57
N TRP A 189 9.03 -6.34 -6.65
CA TRP A 189 7.74 -5.70 -6.45
C TRP A 189 7.60 -5.08 -5.07
N SER A 190 8.16 -5.70 -4.02
CA SER A 190 8.06 -5.20 -2.65
C SER A 190 8.65 -3.80 -2.51
N HIS A 191 9.81 -3.57 -3.14
CA HIS A 191 10.47 -2.27 -3.17
C HIS A 191 9.69 -1.25 -3.99
N LEU A 192 9.21 -1.65 -5.18
CA LEU A 192 8.42 -0.77 -6.03
C LEU A 192 7.09 -0.37 -5.38
N LYS A 193 6.47 -1.30 -4.64
CA LYS A 193 5.25 -1.07 -3.87
C LYS A 193 5.49 -0.09 -2.73
N GLY A 194 6.60 -0.22 -2.01
CA GLY A 194 7.00 0.73 -0.96
C GLY A 194 7.14 2.15 -1.53
N LEU A 195 7.92 2.32 -2.60
CA LEU A 195 8.07 3.62 -3.27
C LEU A 195 6.74 4.20 -3.76
N LEU A 196 5.86 3.35 -4.31
CA LEU A 196 4.54 3.79 -4.77
C LEU A 196 3.67 4.25 -3.59
N GLN A 197 3.71 3.52 -2.47
CA GLN A 197 3.00 3.88 -1.25
C GLN A 197 3.49 5.23 -0.72
N ASP A 198 4.80 5.41 -0.59
CA ASP A 198 5.40 6.65 -0.09
C ASP A 198 4.99 7.85 -0.96
N LYS A 199 5.01 7.69 -2.29
CA LYS A 199 4.61 8.76 -3.22
C LYS A 199 3.12 9.10 -3.14
N LEU A 200 2.25 8.11 -2.98
CA LEU A 200 0.82 8.36 -2.81
C LEU A 200 0.51 9.01 -1.45
N VAL A 201 1.24 8.66 -0.40
CA VAL A 201 1.15 9.31 0.90
C VAL A 201 1.62 10.76 0.80
N GLU A 202 2.80 11.03 0.21
CA GLU A 202 3.30 12.39 -0.04
C GLU A 202 2.27 13.25 -0.78
N GLN A 203 1.63 12.70 -1.81
CA GLN A 203 0.59 13.39 -2.58
C GLN A 203 -0.67 13.69 -1.75
N GLU A 204 -1.17 12.70 -0.99
CA GLU A 204 -2.38 12.89 -0.17
C GLU A 204 -2.11 13.84 1.00
N VAL A 205 -0.92 13.77 1.61
CA VAL A 205 -0.47 14.74 2.62
C VAL A 205 -0.41 16.13 2.00
N HIS A 206 0.20 16.31 0.82
CA HIS A 206 0.26 17.61 0.16
C HIS A 206 -1.14 18.16 -0.14
N ARG A 207 -2.04 17.30 -0.65
CA ARG A 207 -3.44 17.66 -0.90
C ARG A 207 -4.16 18.10 0.38
N GLN A 208 -3.96 17.37 1.48
CA GLN A 208 -4.53 17.71 2.77
C GLN A 208 -3.89 18.97 3.35
N THR A 209 -2.59 19.20 3.20
CA THR A 209 -1.92 20.44 3.62
C THR A 209 -2.48 21.65 2.89
N VAL A 210 -2.72 21.54 1.57
CA VAL A 210 -3.36 22.61 0.79
C VAL A 210 -4.78 22.87 1.29
N ALA A 211 -5.53 21.83 1.65
CA ALA A 211 -6.87 21.94 2.23
C ALA A 211 -6.86 22.51 3.67
N VAL A 212 -5.86 22.15 4.48
CA VAL A 212 -5.67 22.53 5.89
C VAL A 212 -5.37 24.00 6.07
N ARG A 213 -4.92 24.68 5.01
CA ARG A 213 -4.88 26.13 5.05
C ARG A 213 -6.26 26.72 5.42
N GLY A 214 -7.37 25.99 5.24
CA GLY A 214 -8.65 26.29 5.89
C GLY A 214 -9.50 27.32 5.13
N LYS A 215 -10.73 27.56 5.60
CA LYS A 215 -11.66 28.55 5.02
C LYS A 215 -11.51 29.89 5.74
N PHE A 216 -11.66 30.99 5.01
CA PHE A 216 -11.79 32.32 5.62
C PHE A 216 -13.16 32.43 6.30
N LEU A 217 -13.14 32.68 7.61
CA LEU A 217 -14.35 32.83 8.42
C LEU A 217 -14.26 34.13 9.27
N PRO A 218 -15.38 34.80 9.57
CA PRO A 218 -15.38 35.97 10.43
C PRO A 218 -15.02 35.60 11.87
N LEU A 219 -14.54 36.58 12.66
CA LEU A 219 -14.07 36.37 14.04
C LEU A 219 -15.15 35.75 14.94
N SER A 220 -16.42 36.11 14.76
CA SER A 220 -17.54 35.56 15.54
C SER A 220 -17.68 34.04 15.38
N VAL A 221 -17.37 33.49 14.21
CA VAL A 221 -17.42 32.04 13.95
C VAL A 221 -16.24 31.33 14.60
N TRP A 222 -15.10 31.99 14.73
CA TRP A 222 -13.94 31.45 15.43
C TRP A 222 -14.13 31.47 16.95
N GLU A 223 -14.75 32.53 17.48
CA GLU A 223 -15.12 32.65 18.89
C GLU A 223 -16.09 31.55 19.31
N GLN A 224 -17.14 31.29 18.52
CA GLN A 224 -18.10 30.21 18.76
C GLN A 224 -17.46 28.82 18.77
N LYS A 225 -16.35 28.65 18.04
CA LYS A 225 -15.57 27.41 18.01
C LYS A 225 -14.56 27.30 19.17
N GLY A 226 -14.51 28.30 20.06
CA GLY A 226 -13.62 28.33 21.22
C GLY A 226 -12.18 28.74 20.89
N PHE A 227 -11.93 29.40 19.75
CA PHE A 227 -10.61 29.92 19.42
C PHE A 227 -10.43 31.35 19.94
N ASP A 228 -9.19 31.67 20.34
CA ASP A 228 -8.80 33.00 20.82
C ASP A 228 -8.79 34.02 19.67
N THR A 229 -9.76 34.93 19.69
CA THR A 229 -10.02 35.93 18.64
C THR A 229 -8.94 37.00 18.55
N ASP A 230 -8.33 37.39 19.67
CA ASP A 230 -7.30 38.42 19.71
C ASP A 230 -6.01 37.92 19.06
N ARG A 231 -5.64 36.68 19.37
CA ARG A 231 -4.48 36.01 18.77
C ARG A 231 -4.65 35.80 17.27
N ILE A 232 -5.86 35.47 16.81
CA ILE A 232 -6.19 35.34 15.38
C ILE A 232 -6.08 36.70 14.68
N LYS A 233 -6.61 37.77 15.27
CA LYS A 233 -6.59 39.10 14.66
C LYS A 233 -5.18 39.64 14.41
N GLN A 234 -4.23 39.27 15.27
CA GLN A 234 -2.84 39.71 15.18
C GLN A 234 -2.00 38.86 14.21
N ASN A 235 -2.19 37.53 14.21
CA ASN A 235 -1.27 36.60 13.56
C ASN A 235 -1.83 35.89 12.32
N ALA A 236 -3.16 35.88 12.12
CA ALA A 236 -3.77 35.13 11.04
C ALA A 236 -3.83 35.91 9.71
N GLU A 237 -3.80 35.17 8.61
CA GLU A 237 -4.04 35.71 7.27
C GLU A 237 -5.46 36.27 7.19
N LYS A 238 -5.60 37.54 6.81
CA LYS A 238 -6.88 38.24 6.70
C LYS A 238 -7.20 38.60 5.26
N GLN A 239 -8.45 38.42 4.88
CA GLN A 239 -8.99 38.80 3.58
C GLN A 239 -10.23 39.66 3.77
N ARG A 240 -10.47 40.60 2.86
CA ARG A 240 -11.70 41.39 2.86
C ARG A 240 -12.77 40.64 2.07
N SER A 241 -13.94 40.48 2.68
CA SER A 241 -15.14 39.92 2.06
C SER A 241 -16.16 41.02 1.82
N ASP A 242 -16.99 40.88 0.80
CA ASP A 242 -18.01 41.88 0.46
C ASP A 242 -19.17 41.94 1.47
N ILE A 243 -19.35 40.88 2.26
CA ILE A 243 -20.54 40.71 3.13
C ILE A 243 -20.21 40.88 4.62
N PHE A 244 -19.03 40.43 5.07
CA PHE A 244 -18.68 40.32 6.49
C PHE A 244 -17.41 41.09 6.89
N ASP A 245 -17.03 42.11 6.11
CA ASP A 245 -15.76 42.85 6.27
C ASP A 245 -14.54 41.92 6.31
N TRP A 246 -13.76 41.93 7.40
CA TRP A 246 -12.52 41.16 7.55
C TRP A 246 -12.80 39.72 7.99
N VAL A 247 -12.39 38.78 7.14
CA VAL A 247 -12.42 37.35 7.43
C VAL A 247 -11.00 36.82 7.64
N TYR A 248 -10.86 35.88 8.58
CA TYR A 248 -9.57 35.37 9.03
C TYR A 248 -9.47 33.89 8.75
N ARG A 249 -8.25 33.45 8.41
CA ARG A 249 -7.95 32.07 8.09
C ARG A 249 -7.04 31.48 9.15
N VAL A 250 -7.57 30.51 9.90
CA VAL A 250 -6.82 29.79 10.92
C VAL A 250 -6.40 28.42 10.35
N PRO A 251 -5.09 28.13 10.23
CA PRO A 251 -4.63 26.82 9.83
C PRO A 251 -4.83 25.83 11.00
N ILE A 252 -5.78 24.91 10.84
CA ILE A 252 -6.01 23.85 11.82
C ILE A 252 -5.26 22.61 11.33
N LEU A 253 -4.12 22.32 11.95
CA LEU A 253 -3.32 21.13 11.67
C LEU A 253 -3.99 19.88 12.22
N GLU A 254 -5.04 19.41 11.54
CA GLU A 254 -5.65 18.11 11.81
C GLU A 254 -5.27 17.12 10.70
N ILE A 255 -3.97 16.85 10.55
CA ILE A 255 -3.48 15.80 9.64
C ILE A 255 -2.91 14.67 10.50
N SER A 256 -3.68 13.60 10.66
CA SER A 256 -3.14 12.34 11.19
C SER A 256 -2.44 11.57 10.06
N HIS A 257 -1.12 11.71 9.98
CA HIS A 257 -0.29 11.03 8.98
C HIS A 257 -0.50 9.50 8.97
N GLU A 258 -0.76 8.91 10.14
CA GLU A 258 -1.07 7.49 10.30
C GLU A 258 -2.35 7.09 9.56
N LYS A 259 -3.42 7.90 9.67
CA LYS A 259 -4.69 7.66 8.99
C LYS A 259 -4.51 7.72 7.48
N VAL A 260 -3.79 8.73 6.98
CA VAL A 260 -3.48 8.88 5.55
C VAL A 260 -2.69 7.67 5.03
N THR A 261 -1.68 7.25 5.79
CA THR A 261 -0.85 6.09 5.43
C THR A 261 -1.69 4.81 5.35
N GLU A 262 -2.56 4.58 6.32
CA GLU A 262 -3.43 3.40 6.35
C GLU A 262 -4.47 3.43 5.21
N GLU A 263 -5.06 4.58 4.92
CA GLU A 263 -5.96 4.73 3.77
C GLU A 263 -5.26 4.41 2.44
N VAL A 264 -4.06 4.95 2.21
CA VAL A 264 -3.27 4.65 1.00
C VAL A 264 -2.92 3.17 0.93
N ARG A 265 -2.52 2.56 2.05
CA ARG A 265 -2.23 1.12 2.14
C ARG A 265 -3.46 0.28 1.79
N GLN A 266 -4.64 0.64 2.27
CA GLN A 266 -5.90 -0.04 1.95
C GLN A 266 -6.28 0.13 0.47
N ARG A 267 -6.14 1.34 -0.10
CA ARG A 267 -6.37 1.60 -1.53
C ARG A 267 -5.45 0.73 -2.41
N LEU A 268 -4.16 0.65 -2.07
CA LEU A 268 -3.20 -0.22 -2.77
C LEU A 268 -3.59 -1.71 -2.68
N LEU A 269 -3.96 -2.19 -1.50
CA LEU A 269 -4.40 -3.58 -1.31
C LEU A 269 -5.67 -3.90 -2.13
N GLN A 270 -6.64 -2.97 -2.18
CA GLN A 270 -7.84 -3.14 -3.00
C GLN A 270 -7.50 -3.14 -4.50
N ALA A 271 -6.59 -2.28 -4.94
CA ALA A 271 -6.14 -2.22 -6.33
C ALA A 271 -5.43 -3.52 -6.76
N GLU A 272 -4.60 -4.10 -5.90
CA GLU A 272 -3.95 -5.41 -6.13
C GLU A 272 -4.99 -6.54 -6.24
N ARG A 273 -5.99 -6.57 -5.34
CA ARG A 273 -7.08 -7.56 -5.37
C ARG A 273 -7.88 -7.50 -6.67
N LYS A 274 -8.16 -6.28 -7.18
CA LYS A 274 -8.91 -6.09 -8.44
C LYS A 274 -8.18 -6.66 -9.66
N VAL A 275 -6.84 -6.55 -9.71
CA VAL A 275 -6.06 -7.18 -10.79
C VAL A 275 -6.08 -8.70 -10.68
N GLY A 276 -5.98 -9.24 -9.46
CA GLY A 276 -6.14 -10.67 -9.22
C GLY A 276 -7.49 -11.22 -9.68
N LYS A 277 -8.59 -10.50 -9.39
CA LYS A 277 -9.94 -10.88 -9.85
C LYS A 277 -10.09 -10.88 -11.36
N ARG A 278 -9.55 -9.87 -12.06
CA ARG A 278 -9.54 -9.82 -13.53
C ARG A 278 -8.78 -10.99 -14.15
N LYS A 279 -7.66 -11.38 -13.55
CA LYS A 279 -6.89 -12.54 -14.02
C LYS A 279 -7.68 -13.84 -13.88
N VAL A 280 -8.46 -13.99 -12.80
CA VAL A 280 -9.30 -15.17 -12.59
C VAL A 280 -10.50 -15.16 -13.53
N SER A 281 -11.17 -14.02 -13.74
CA SER A 281 -12.29 -13.94 -14.69
C SER A 281 -11.85 -14.19 -16.13
N GLN A 282 -10.72 -13.62 -16.54
CA GLN A 282 -10.16 -13.84 -17.88
C GLN A 282 -9.73 -15.31 -18.10
N GLN A 283 -9.19 -15.97 -17.07
CA GLN A 283 -8.88 -17.40 -17.13
C GLN A 283 -10.12 -18.30 -17.18
N MET A 284 -11.26 -17.87 -16.64
CA MET A 284 -12.52 -18.62 -16.75
C MET A 284 -13.18 -18.38 -18.12
N GLU A 285 -13.07 -17.17 -18.67
CA GLU A 285 -13.57 -16.84 -20.02
C GLU A 285 -12.77 -17.57 -21.13
N ASP A 286 -11.46 -17.76 -20.95
CA ASP A 286 -10.62 -18.53 -21.89
C ASP A 286 -10.84 -20.07 -21.81
N GLU A 287 -11.43 -20.61 -20.73
CA GLU A 287 -11.75 -22.05 -20.62
C GLU A 287 -13.17 -22.42 -21.11
N ASP A 288 -14.05 -21.43 -21.33
CA ASP A 288 -15.42 -21.64 -21.84
C ASP A 288 -15.56 -21.40 -23.37
N VAL A 289 -14.46 -21.13 -24.10
CA VAL A 289 -14.46 -21.03 -25.57
C VAL A 289 -13.75 -22.24 -26.18
N VAL A 290 -14.53 -23.26 -26.54
CA VAL A 290 -14.11 -24.38 -27.39
C VAL A 290 -14.43 -24.05 -28.86
N ASP A 291 -13.42 -24.21 -29.71
CA ASP A 291 -13.43 -24.24 -31.19
C ASP A 291 -13.95 -23.03 -31.98
N LEU A 292 -13.07 -22.04 -32.18
CA LEU A 292 -12.89 -21.42 -33.50
C LEU A 292 -11.39 -21.15 -33.71
N GLU A 293 -10.79 -21.87 -34.66
CA GLU A 293 -9.41 -21.66 -35.12
C GLU A 293 -9.21 -20.20 -35.57
N VAL A 294 -8.46 -19.42 -34.78
CA VAL A 294 -7.86 -18.16 -35.24
C VAL A 294 -6.36 -18.37 -35.30
N ASP A 295 -5.87 -18.39 -36.55
CA ASP A 295 -4.48 -18.50 -36.96
C ASP A 295 -3.62 -17.41 -36.27
N THR A 296 -2.78 -17.81 -35.32
CA THR A 296 -1.87 -16.92 -34.57
C THR A 296 -0.43 -17.09 -35.05
N LYS A 297 -0.23 -16.96 -36.36
CA LYS A 297 1.07 -17.23 -37.02
C LYS A 297 1.87 -15.98 -37.40
N ASP A 298 1.73 -14.90 -36.63
CA ASP A 298 2.39 -13.62 -36.92
C ASP A 298 3.14 -12.98 -35.71
N TRP A 299 3.59 -13.80 -34.75
CA TRP A 299 4.34 -13.28 -33.59
C TRP A 299 5.70 -13.94 -33.30
N ASP A 300 6.18 -14.80 -34.19
CA ASP A 300 7.56 -15.32 -34.16
C ASP A 300 8.27 -14.98 -35.47
N SER A 301 8.72 -13.72 -35.60
CA SER A 301 9.71 -13.33 -36.62
C SER A 301 10.41 -12.03 -36.22
N ILE A 302 11.45 -12.15 -35.39
CA ILE A 302 12.73 -11.43 -35.52
C ILE A 302 13.77 -12.25 -34.74
N SER A 303 14.51 -13.09 -35.47
CA SER A 303 15.91 -13.43 -35.20
C SER A 303 16.44 -14.35 -36.32
N SER A 304 16.98 -13.74 -37.37
CA SER A 304 17.96 -14.36 -38.29
C SER A 304 18.98 -13.27 -38.65
N ASP A 305 20.23 -13.46 -38.25
CA ASP A 305 21.43 -13.74 -39.11
C ASP A 305 22.17 -12.43 -39.40
N ASP A 306 23.50 -12.30 -39.36
CA ASP A 306 24.56 -13.18 -39.88
C ASP A 306 25.88 -13.02 -39.08
N GLY A 307 26.79 -13.99 -39.21
CA GLY A 307 28.17 -13.83 -38.75
C GLY A 307 29.08 -15.05 -38.94
N ALA A 308 29.27 -15.47 -40.19
CA ALA A 308 30.24 -16.50 -40.59
C ALA A 308 31.69 -16.19 -40.16
N GLY A 309 32.40 -17.21 -39.68
CA GLY A 309 33.83 -17.16 -39.41
C GLY A 309 34.40 -18.57 -39.17
N GLY A 310 34.90 -19.20 -40.22
CA GLY A 310 35.50 -20.53 -40.17
C GLY A 310 36.97 -20.50 -39.73
N SER A 311 37.35 -21.44 -38.86
CA SER A 311 38.73 -21.93 -38.76
C SER A 311 38.75 -23.36 -38.20
N LYS A 312 39.25 -24.28 -39.01
CA LYS A 312 39.50 -25.70 -38.72
C LYS A 312 40.66 -25.87 -37.73
N SER A 313 40.50 -26.70 -36.68
CA SER A 313 41.56 -27.65 -36.24
C SER A 313 41.13 -28.62 -35.12
N LYS A 314 41.02 -29.92 -35.50
CA LYS A 314 41.45 -31.17 -34.83
C LYS A 314 40.82 -31.68 -33.50
N PRO A 315 40.88 -33.01 -33.26
CA PRO A 315 39.80 -33.75 -32.60
C PRO A 315 40.02 -34.09 -31.11
N ARG A 316 38.87 -34.15 -30.42
CA ARG A 316 38.49 -34.91 -29.23
C ARG A 316 39.56 -35.79 -28.55
N LYS A 317 39.88 -35.44 -27.30
CA LYS A 317 40.24 -36.40 -26.25
C LYS A 317 39.03 -36.56 -25.33
N ALA A 318 38.46 -37.76 -25.32
CA ALA A 318 37.28 -38.10 -24.54
C ALA A 318 37.58 -38.02 -23.04
N CYS A 319 36.82 -37.19 -22.32
CA CYS A 319 36.69 -37.28 -20.87
C CYS A 319 35.33 -37.93 -20.58
N ALA A 320 35.37 -39.08 -19.92
CA ALA A 320 34.23 -39.94 -19.66
C ALA A 320 33.09 -39.19 -18.93
N PRO A 321 31.82 -39.33 -19.34
CA PRO A 321 30.70 -38.87 -18.54
C PRO A 321 30.58 -39.78 -17.31
N LYS A 322 30.79 -39.20 -16.11
CA LYS A 322 30.42 -39.82 -14.85
C LYS A 322 28.94 -40.24 -14.93
N ALA A 323 28.68 -41.50 -14.64
CA ALA A 323 27.36 -42.11 -14.60
C ALA A 323 26.43 -41.30 -13.67
N LYS A 324 25.54 -40.49 -14.26
CA LYS A 324 24.34 -40.04 -13.57
C LYS A 324 23.39 -41.23 -13.50
N SER A 325 23.08 -41.63 -12.28
CA SER A 325 22.06 -42.63 -11.99
C SER A 325 20.79 -42.33 -12.78
N LYS A 326 20.26 -43.34 -13.48
CA LYS A 326 18.99 -43.27 -14.19
C LYS A 326 17.86 -43.05 -13.17
N THR A 327 17.52 -41.81 -12.86
CA THR A 327 16.24 -41.49 -12.23
C THR A 327 15.16 -41.84 -13.25
N LYS A 328 14.35 -42.87 -12.96
CA LYS A 328 13.18 -43.25 -13.77
C LYS A 328 12.35 -41.99 -14.02
N LYS A 329 12.18 -41.63 -15.31
CA LYS A 329 11.37 -40.48 -15.74
C LYS A 329 9.92 -40.81 -15.33
N VAL A 330 9.40 -40.13 -14.30
CA VAL A 330 8.01 -40.33 -13.85
C VAL A 330 7.06 -39.99 -15.02
N PRO A 331 6.09 -40.86 -15.35
CA PRO A 331 5.14 -40.63 -16.43
C PRO A 331 4.41 -39.29 -16.25
N GLN A 332 4.20 -38.57 -17.35
CA GLN A 332 3.57 -37.25 -17.32
C GLN A 332 2.15 -37.29 -16.72
N GLU A 333 1.40 -38.34 -17.04
CA GLU A 333 0.04 -38.59 -16.54
C GLU A 333 -0.02 -38.67 -15.01
N LYS A 334 0.93 -39.37 -14.37
CA LYS A 334 1.03 -39.45 -12.90
C LYS A 334 1.39 -38.10 -12.26
N LYS A 335 2.12 -37.24 -12.97
CA LYS A 335 2.42 -35.89 -12.47
C LYS A 335 1.18 -35.00 -12.54
N ASP A 336 0.38 -35.13 -13.59
CA ASP A 336 -0.83 -34.31 -13.75
C ASP A 336 -1.94 -34.73 -12.78
N GLU A 337 -2.06 -36.02 -12.48
CA GLU A 337 -2.92 -36.52 -11.40
C GLU A 337 -2.46 -36.03 -10.01
N ALA A 338 -1.15 -36.13 -9.73
CA ALA A 338 -0.58 -35.60 -8.49
C ALA A 338 -0.73 -34.08 -8.37
N LYS A 339 -0.67 -33.32 -9.48
CA LYS A 339 -0.95 -31.87 -9.47
C LYS A 339 -2.39 -31.57 -9.04
N LYS A 340 -3.37 -32.27 -9.62
CA LYS A 340 -4.79 -32.06 -9.30
C LYS A 340 -5.08 -32.39 -7.83
N ALA A 341 -4.61 -33.54 -7.34
CA ALA A 341 -4.80 -33.95 -5.95
C ALA A 341 -4.08 -33.01 -4.97
N ASN A 342 -2.81 -32.67 -5.24
CA ASN A 342 -2.02 -31.82 -4.35
C ASN A 342 -2.52 -30.35 -4.33
N ALA A 343 -3.19 -29.89 -5.39
CA ALA A 343 -3.78 -28.54 -5.42
C ALA A 343 -4.88 -28.37 -4.36
N VAL A 344 -5.72 -29.39 -4.14
CA VAL A 344 -6.78 -29.38 -3.12
C VAL A 344 -6.17 -29.36 -1.72
N VAL A 345 -5.22 -30.27 -1.47
CA VAL A 345 -4.49 -30.38 -0.20
C VAL A 345 -3.74 -29.07 0.13
N LEU A 346 -3.07 -28.46 -0.87
CA LEU A 346 -2.40 -27.18 -0.71
C LEU A 346 -3.39 -26.04 -0.42
N GLY A 347 -4.57 -26.07 -1.05
CA GLY A 347 -5.66 -25.15 -0.78
C GLY A 347 -6.11 -25.21 0.68
N ASN A 348 -6.32 -26.43 1.20
CA ASN A 348 -6.67 -26.68 2.59
C ASN A 348 -5.56 -26.22 3.54
N ALA A 349 -4.30 -26.56 3.25
CA ALA A 349 -3.15 -26.19 4.08
C ALA A 349 -2.98 -24.66 4.19
N ARG A 350 -3.13 -23.94 3.08
CA ARG A 350 -3.07 -22.47 3.07
C ARG A 350 -4.23 -21.85 3.84
N LYS A 351 -5.44 -22.41 3.76
CA LYS A 351 -6.60 -21.95 4.56
C LYS A 351 -6.34 -22.18 6.05
N ALA A 352 -5.84 -23.35 6.43
CA ALA A 352 -5.51 -23.68 7.82
C ALA A 352 -4.46 -22.71 8.39
N ILE A 353 -3.36 -22.45 7.66
CA ILE A 353 -2.35 -21.48 8.09
C ILE A 353 -2.96 -20.09 8.32
N ARG A 354 -3.82 -19.61 7.40
CA ARG A 354 -4.44 -18.28 7.54
C ARG A 354 -5.35 -18.16 8.76
N LEU A 355 -6.03 -19.23 9.15
CA LEU A 355 -6.91 -19.24 10.30
C LEU A 355 -6.14 -19.43 11.61
N LEU A 356 -5.15 -20.31 11.63
CA LEU A 356 -4.44 -20.70 12.85
C LEU A 356 -3.26 -19.78 13.19
N ASP A 357 -2.56 -19.18 12.24
CA ASP A 357 -1.38 -18.33 12.53
C ASP A 357 -1.67 -17.09 13.40
N PRO A 358 -2.75 -16.32 13.19
CA PRO A 358 -3.08 -15.21 14.10
C PRO A 358 -3.45 -15.73 15.50
N VAL A 359 -4.29 -16.77 15.57
CA VAL A 359 -4.73 -17.37 16.85
C VAL A 359 -3.55 -17.96 17.62
N ALA A 360 -2.60 -18.61 16.93
CA ALA A 360 -1.39 -19.14 17.54
C ALA A 360 -0.54 -18.05 18.21
N LYS A 361 -0.47 -16.85 17.62
CA LYS A 361 0.29 -15.73 18.18
C LYS A 361 -0.40 -15.14 19.41
N GLU A 362 -1.72 -15.03 19.38
CA GLU A 362 -2.53 -14.58 20.52
C GLU A 362 -2.47 -15.59 21.67
N ALA A 363 -2.71 -16.87 21.38
CA ALA A 363 -2.65 -17.95 22.36
C ALA A 363 -1.27 -18.07 23.00
N LYS A 364 -0.18 -17.96 22.23
CA LYS A 364 1.19 -17.92 22.80
C LYS A 364 1.45 -16.74 23.74
N LYS A 365 0.77 -15.62 23.55
CA LYS A 365 0.87 -14.48 24.48
C LYS A 365 0.09 -14.78 25.75
N ALA A 366 -1.16 -15.24 25.60
CA ALA A 366 -1.99 -15.66 26.73
C ALA A 366 -1.34 -16.78 27.56
N CYS A 367 -0.62 -17.72 26.93
CA CYS A 367 0.11 -18.77 27.65
C CYS A 367 1.30 -18.29 28.48
N LYS A 368 1.72 -17.02 28.33
CA LYS A 368 2.77 -16.43 29.17
C LYS A 368 2.20 -15.76 30.43
N ASP A 369 0.89 -15.50 30.46
CA ASP A 369 0.25 -14.93 31.64
C ASP A 369 0.19 -15.97 32.77
N VAL A 370 0.32 -15.48 34.00
CA VAL A 370 0.30 -16.30 35.23
C VAL A 370 -1.04 -17.03 35.38
N ASN A 371 -2.12 -16.44 34.85
CA ASN A 371 -3.47 -16.98 34.92
C ASN A 371 -3.82 -17.95 33.78
N CYS A 372 -2.83 -18.40 33.01
CA CYS A 372 -3.08 -19.36 31.93
C CYS A 372 -3.46 -20.74 32.49
N THR A 373 -4.61 -21.26 32.05
CA THR A 373 -5.04 -22.63 32.36
C THR A 373 -4.20 -23.67 31.59
N ASP A 374 -4.02 -24.86 32.18
CA ASP A 374 -3.28 -25.95 31.52
C ASP A 374 -4.02 -26.49 30.30
N GLU A 375 -5.36 -26.41 30.29
CA GLU A 375 -6.17 -26.71 29.12
C GLU A 375 -5.81 -25.82 27.92
N LEU A 376 -5.68 -24.51 28.13
CA LEU A 376 -5.31 -23.57 27.05
C LEU A 376 -3.92 -23.89 26.51
N LYS A 377 -2.96 -24.30 27.36
CA LYS A 377 -1.62 -24.72 26.92
C LYS A 377 -1.70 -25.97 26.04
N ALA A 378 -2.45 -26.99 26.47
CA ALA A 378 -2.62 -28.23 25.73
C ALA A 378 -3.27 -28.00 24.35
N GLU A 379 -4.33 -27.18 24.30
CA GLU A 379 -5.00 -26.83 23.04
C GLU A 379 -4.10 -25.97 22.13
N THR A 380 -3.32 -25.06 22.70
CA THR A 380 -2.34 -24.25 21.95
C THR A 380 -1.24 -25.13 21.36
N GLU A 381 -0.77 -26.16 22.07
CA GLU A 381 0.16 -27.14 21.52
C GLU A 381 -0.45 -27.95 20.38
N GLY A 382 -1.71 -28.39 20.53
CA GLY A 382 -2.47 -29.05 19.48
C GLY A 382 -2.58 -28.19 18.22
N LEU A 383 -2.95 -26.92 18.39
CA LEU A 383 -3.01 -25.93 17.31
C LEU A 383 -1.65 -25.76 16.60
N LEU A 384 -0.56 -25.70 17.37
CA LEU A 384 0.79 -25.56 16.82
C LEU A 384 1.26 -26.80 16.04
N LYS A 385 0.83 -28.01 16.42
CA LYS A 385 1.11 -29.25 15.66
C LYS A 385 0.45 -29.17 14.28
N VAL A 386 -0.83 -28.81 14.23
CA VAL A 386 -1.60 -28.66 12.98
C VAL A 386 -1.00 -27.56 12.09
N LEU A 387 -0.57 -26.44 12.68
CA LEU A 387 0.09 -25.36 11.95
C LEU A 387 1.44 -25.82 11.33
N LYS A 388 2.22 -26.62 12.07
CA LYS A 388 3.47 -27.20 11.56
C LYS A 388 3.21 -28.16 10.40
N GLU A 389 2.19 -29.01 10.49
CA GLU A 389 1.78 -29.93 9.41
C GLU A 389 1.40 -29.15 8.14
N ALA A 390 0.51 -28.17 8.25
CA ALA A 390 0.09 -27.34 7.12
C ALA A 390 1.27 -26.58 6.47
N THR A 391 2.21 -26.11 7.29
CA THR A 391 3.44 -25.45 6.81
C THR A 391 4.38 -26.43 6.10
N GLN A 392 4.51 -27.66 6.59
CA GLN A 392 5.30 -28.70 5.92
C GLN A 392 4.70 -29.09 4.57
N ILE A 393 3.38 -29.27 4.49
CA ILE A 393 2.66 -29.55 3.23
C ILE A 393 2.94 -28.46 2.20
N THR A 394 2.85 -27.19 2.62
CA THR A 394 3.11 -26.03 1.74
C THR A 394 4.54 -26.02 1.19
N LYS A 395 5.53 -26.47 1.99
CA LYS A 395 6.94 -26.56 1.58
C LYS A 395 7.23 -27.77 0.69
N LYS A 396 6.64 -28.93 0.99
CA LYS A 396 6.90 -30.20 0.29
C LYS A 396 6.11 -30.35 -1.01
N HIS A 397 5.07 -29.54 -1.22
CA HIS A 397 4.19 -29.60 -2.40
C HIS A 397 4.94 -29.61 -3.74
N SER A 398 5.85 -28.67 -3.98
CA SER A 398 6.56 -28.59 -5.27
C SER A 398 7.40 -29.83 -5.56
N GLN A 399 8.05 -30.38 -4.53
CA GLN A 399 8.87 -31.58 -4.65
C GLN A 399 7.98 -32.82 -4.87
N ALA A 400 6.93 -33.01 -4.05
CA ALA A 400 6.01 -34.13 -4.18
C ALA A 400 5.33 -34.19 -5.55
N THR A 401 4.89 -33.03 -6.06
CA THR A 401 4.33 -32.92 -7.41
C THR A 401 5.35 -33.26 -8.50
N SER A 402 6.62 -32.89 -8.35
CA SER A 402 7.68 -33.24 -9.30
C SER A 402 8.01 -34.74 -9.33
N GLU A 403 7.84 -35.41 -8.18
CA GLU A 403 8.05 -36.84 -7.98
C GLU A 403 6.81 -37.68 -8.33
N GLY A 404 5.67 -37.05 -8.65
CA GLY A 404 4.40 -37.73 -8.91
C GLY A 404 3.78 -38.38 -7.67
N LYS A 405 4.11 -37.87 -6.48
CA LYS A 405 3.55 -38.33 -5.20
C LYS A 405 2.37 -37.46 -4.79
N ILE A 406 1.30 -38.12 -4.39
CA ILE A 406 0.13 -37.48 -3.78
C ILE A 406 0.46 -37.22 -2.31
N LEU A 407 0.26 -35.98 -1.87
CA LEU A 407 0.40 -35.60 -0.46
C LEU A 407 -0.83 -36.03 0.32
N GLU A 408 -0.60 -36.49 1.55
CA GLU A 408 -1.68 -36.69 2.52
C GLU A 408 -2.30 -35.33 2.90
N ASP A 409 -3.62 -35.33 3.11
CA ASP A 409 -4.32 -34.14 3.59
C ASP A 409 -3.95 -33.83 5.05
N ILE A 410 -4.31 -32.64 5.51
CA ILE A 410 -4.10 -32.24 6.90
C ILE A 410 -4.88 -33.18 7.82
N SER A 411 -4.32 -33.49 8.99
CA SER A 411 -4.95 -34.35 10.02
C SER A 411 -6.34 -33.89 10.47
N LEU A 412 -6.70 -32.63 10.22
CA LEU A 412 -8.01 -32.04 10.55
C LEU A 412 -8.66 -31.48 9.29
N THR A 413 -9.97 -31.68 9.19
CA THR A 413 -10.79 -31.03 8.17
C THR A 413 -10.81 -29.52 8.36
N VAL A 414 -11.12 -28.78 7.28
CA VAL A 414 -11.20 -27.31 7.33
C VAL A 414 -12.24 -26.81 8.35
N GLN A 415 -13.32 -27.57 8.59
CA GLN A 415 -14.31 -27.25 9.62
C GLN A 415 -13.74 -27.42 11.03
N GLN A 416 -13.10 -28.55 11.32
CA GLN A 416 -12.44 -28.77 12.62
C GLN A 416 -11.33 -27.75 12.89
N VAL A 417 -10.59 -27.33 11.85
CA VAL A 417 -9.59 -26.26 11.98
C VAL A 417 -10.23 -24.92 12.38
N LYS A 418 -11.43 -24.60 11.88
CA LYS A 418 -12.17 -23.39 12.28
C LYS A 418 -12.66 -23.48 13.73
N GLU A 419 -13.19 -24.63 14.12
CA GLU A 419 -13.66 -24.87 15.49
C GLU A 419 -12.51 -24.77 16.50
N LEU A 420 -11.37 -25.42 16.20
CA LEU A 420 -10.16 -25.33 17.00
C LEU A 420 -9.68 -23.87 17.11
N ALA A 421 -9.68 -23.12 16.00
CA ALA A 421 -9.30 -21.71 16.01
C ALA A 421 -10.23 -20.86 16.90
N ALA A 422 -11.55 -21.10 16.81
CA ALA A 422 -12.54 -20.36 17.59
C ALA A 422 -12.43 -20.67 19.10
N MET A 423 -12.28 -21.95 19.45
CA MET A 423 -12.12 -22.41 20.82
C MET A 423 -10.87 -21.80 21.47
N VAL A 424 -9.70 -21.96 20.84
CA VAL A 424 -8.44 -21.44 21.37
C VAL A 424 -8.46 -19.92 21.46
N LYS A 425 -9.04 -19.24 20.46
CA LYS A 425 -9.17 -17.78 20.48
C LYS A 425 -10.05 -17.31 21.64
N GLY A 426 -11.21 -17.95 21.86
CA GLY A 426 -12.12 -17.61 22.96
C GLY A 426 -11.45 -17.75 24.32
N LYS A 427 -10.79 -18.89 24.56
CA LYS A 427 -10.04 -19.13 25.82
C LYS A 427 -8.87 -18.15 25.99
N ALA A 428 -8.10 -17.89 24.93
CA ALA A 428 -7.00 -16.91 24.97
C ALA A 428 -7.50 -15.49 25.27
N SER A 429 -8.61 -15.06 24.66
CA SER A 429 -9.20 -13.75 24.97
C SER A 429 -9.67 -13.65 26.42
N ALA A 430 -10.28 -14.70 26.96
CA ALA A 430 -10.72 -14.71 28.35
C ALA A 430 -9.56 -14.56 29.34
N VAL A 431 -8.41 -15.21 29.08
CA VAL A 431 -7.20 -15.05 29.91
C VAL A 431 -6.67 -13.62 29.83
N VAL A 432 -6.63 -13.04 28.64
CA VAL A 432 -6.15 -11.65 28.44
C VAL A 432 -7.08 -10.65 29.11
N ASP A 433 -8.39 -10.84 29.01
CA ASP A 433 -9.37 -9.95 29.64
C ASP A 433 -9.36 -10.08 31.16
N LEU A 434 -9.18 -11.30 31.69
CA LEU A 434 -8.96 -11.51 33.12
C LEU A 434 -7.69 -10.79 33.60
N ALA A 435 -6.58 -10.86 32.85
CA ALA A 435 -5.35 -10.15 33.19
C ALA A 435 -5.54 -8.63 33.19
N LYS A 436 -6.30 -8.06 32.24
CA LYS A 436 -6.66 -6.64 32.24
C LYS A 436 -7.50 -6.25 33.45
N ILE A 437 -8.52 -7.03 33.79
CA ILE A 437 -9.39 -6.77 34.94
C ILE A 437 -8.55 -6.76 36.22
N LEU A 438 -7.67 -7.75 36.41
CA LEU A 438 -6.78 -7.81 37.57
C LEU A 438 -5.81 -6.62 37.62
N SER A 439 -5.28 -6.19 36.48
CA SER A 439 -4.39 -5.01 36.41
C SER A 439 -5.11 -3.71 36.78
N ASN A 440 -6.39 -3.59 36.44
CA ASN A 440 -7.19 -2.38 36.69
C ASN A 440 -7.73 -2.29 38.13
N MET A 441 -7.90 -3.43 38.82
CA MET A 441 -8.44 -3.44 40.19
C MET A 441 -7.42 -2.97 41.24
N GLY A 442 -6.11 -3.07 40.97
CA GLY A 442 -5.05 -2.75 41.92
C GLY A 442 -4.94 -3.76 43.07
N ASP A 443 -3.74 -3.89 43.64
CA ASP A 443 -3.42 -4.97 44.60
C ASP A 443 -4.35 -4.97 45.83
N GLY A 444 -4.75 -3.78 46.31
CA GLY A 444 -5.64 -3.64 47.46
C GLY A 444 -7.08 -4.12 47.21
N ALA A 445 -7.61 -3.97 46.00
CA ALA A 445 -8.96 -4.49 45.69
C ALA A 445 -8.93 -6.00 45.42
N VAL A 446 -7.85 -6.50 44.81
CA VAL A 446 -7.63 -7.94 44.63
C VAL A 446 -7.56 -8.66 45.99
N GLN A 447 -6.86 -8.06 46.97
CA GLN A 447 -6.75 -8.61 48.32
C GLN A 447 -8.10 -8.64 49.05
N LYS A 448 -8.91 -7.57 48.92
CA LYS A 448 -10.29 -7.55 49.46
C LYS A 448 -11.20 -8.58 48.82
N LEU A 449 -11.03 -8.83 47.52
CA LEU A 449 -11.78 -9.86 46.80
C LEU A 449 -11.39 -11.27 47.27
N ALA A 450 -10.09 -11.50 47.49
CA ALA A 450 -9.57 -12.76 48.05
C ALA A 450 -10.07 -13.00 49.48
N GLU A 451 -10.09 -11.97 50.33
CA GLU A 451 -10.65 -12.06 51.69
C GLU A 451 -12.17 -12.33 51.66
N ALA A 452 -12.92 -11.68 50.77
CA ALA A 452 -14.35 -11.93 50.60
C ALA A 452 -14.63 -13.36 50.10
N ALA A 453 -13.81 -13.88 49.18
CA ALA A 453 -13.91 -15.25 48.69
C ALA A 453 -13.60 -16.27 49.81
N ALA A 454 -12.55 -16.04 50.60
CA ALA A 454 -12.20 -16.90 51.74
C ALA A 454 -13.30 -16.89 52.82
N ARG A 455 -13.93 -15.74 53.10
CA ARG A 455 -15.07 -15.65 54.01
C ARG A 455 -16.28 -16.44 53.51
N ARG A 456 -16.57 -16.42 52.20
CA ARG A 456 -17.65 -17.22 51.61
C ARG A 456 -17.35 -18.72 51.64
N ALA A 457 -16.11 -19.12 51.38
CA ALA A 457 -15.72 -20.54 51.42
C ALA A 457 -15.81 -21.14 52.84
N ASN A 458 -15.64 -20.31 53.88
CA ASN A 458 -15.74 -20.71 55.28
C ASN A 458 -17.11 -20.45 55.91
N ALA A 459 -18.07 -19.89 55.15
CA ALA A 459 -19.42 -19.68 55.64
C ALA A 459 -20.20 -21.00 55.57
N SER A 460 -20.69 -21.48 56.70
CA SER A 460 -21.45 -22.73 56.83
C SER A 460 -22.84 -22.71 56.19
N ASP A 461 -23.28 -21.58 55.65
CA ASP A 461 -24.60 -21.38 55.02
C ASP A 461 -24.59 -21.63 53.50
N VAL A 462 -23.51 -22.20 52.95
CA VAL A 462 -23.40 -22.58 51.53
C VAL A 462 -23.18 -24.09 51.43
N GLU A 463 -24.20 -24.87 51.79
CA GLU A 463 -24.41 -26.24 51.30
C GLU A 463 -25.62 -26.28 50.36
#